data_AF-A0A8J8WK15-F1
#
_entry.id   AF-A0A8J8WK15-F1
#
_cell.length_a   1.000
_cell.length_b   1.000
_cell.length_c   1.000
_cell.angle_alpha   90.00
_cell.angle_beta   90.00
_cell.angle_gamma   90.00
#
_symmetry.space_group_name_H-M   'P 1'
#
loop_
_entity.id
_entity.type
_entity.pdbx_description
1 polymer ?
#
loop_
_entity_poly.entity_id
_entity_poly.type
_entity_poly.pdbx_seq_one_letter_code
_entity_poly.pdbx_strand_id
1 'polypeptide(L)'
;MDPSIESPADIPPFAKPLAPYIKSRQEALHIRQALTSYLCSFIVCGEGTALSTVSHGFLPQCTPSEAVTDVKRIPADLSGLRKDYLKALQANVAARKELTRTFEDIAALRCQTASPKSSVQSGDRPDSAAGLQDYLQLLRDRRRYTKLQTFQHYLDELKAKDMGIPRNLEEREQPSALSDPLSPYKDDSGTSVAGRAEEGDKISLEELVHQLERAVVRARSQLDTEKHLFDKIKSQQTSGNDGATGAAAPQVKSMALQRTRDELVQWVEQRLLNEGDPDASLIQGLAPEDLEEVNELLGDQKSRINEQYTAYLEARQDLLDAASRACQPVTVTRERPLRTAPRSETVSASTPGPDPLEVLSLTTDALLPLSKSQRALALQRSYMAGLLAKERSSTLCVLHRLCDESHLLPEYPMPAKPSRSKFASGPLASGLVSQPVDTTPSDEVVEMAKAWSFASGAASQQERDYVQQRLTLGNEVARDARKLLRDVYSMLKQDWEQGPHEDDNSKGISRESVRGLCGTAHHDGSHGPWSGLDGSV
;
A
#
# COMPACT_ATOMS: atom_id res chain seq x y z
N MET A 1 -0.40 9.83 -72.82
CA MET A 1 -0.84 10.92 -71.91
C MET A 1 -0.37 10.50 -70.55
N ASP A 2 0.92 10.75 -70.31
CA ASP A 2 1.66 10.25 -69.15
C ASP A 2 1.47 11.22 -67.98
N PRO A 3 1.04 10.76 -66.79
CA PRO A 3 1.02 11.62 -65.63
C PRO A 3 2.45 11.79 -65.12
N SER A 4 2.87 13.05 -65.10
CA SER A 4 4.15 13.55 -64.62
C SER A 4 4.60 12.86 -63.33
N ILE A 5 5.75 12.19 -63.42
CA ILE A 5 6.51 11.71 -62.28
C ILE A 5 7.14 12.95 -61.64
N GLU A 6 6.49 13.49 -60.61
CA GLU A 6 7.10 14.46 -59.72
C GLU A 6 8.35 13.80 -59.09
N SER A 7 9.50 14.40 -59.35
CA SER A 7 10.82 13.97 -58.86
C SER A 7 10.83 13.87 -57.33
N PRO A 8 11.38 12.78 -56.73
CA PRO A 8 11.49 12.67 -55.29
C PRO A 8 12.48 13.71 -54.78
N ALA A 9 11.97 14.65 -53.97
CA ALA A 9 12.78 15.53 -53.13
C ALA A 9 13.86 14.73 -52.40
N ASP A 10 15.06 15.31 -52.29
CA ASP A 10 16.29 14.74 -51.71
C ASP A 10 16.03 13.74 -50.57
N ILE A 11 16.02 12.44 -50.92
CA ILE A 11 15.94 11.38 -49.93
C ILE A 11 17.33 11.29 -49.29
N PRO A 12 17.46 11.51 -47.98
CA PRO A 12 18.76 11.46 -47.32
C PRO A 12 19.40 10.08 -47.47
N PRO A 13 20.74 9.96 -47.48
CA PRO A 13 21.46 8.75 -47.86
C PRO A 13 21.06 7.52 -47.05
N PHE A 14 20.63 7.69 -45.80
CA PHE A 14 20.14 6.61 -44.94
C PHE A 14 18.76 6.06 -45.35
N ALA A 15 17.95 6.83 -46.08
CA ALA A 15 16.59 6.48 -46.50
C ALA A 15 16.53 5.97 -47.96
N LYS A 16 17.64 6.00 -48.70
CA LYS A 16 17.79 5.37 -50.03
C LYS A 16 17.36 3.89 -50.07
N PRO A 17 17.70 3.01 -49.09
CA PRO A 17 17.20 1.63 -49.10
C PRO A 17 15.69 1.52 -48.88
N LEU A 18 15.04 2.56 -48.33
CA LEU A 18 13.60 2.62 -48.10
C LEU A 18 12.84 3.28 -49.26
N ALA A 19 13.54 3.88 -50.23
CA ALA A 19 12.96 4.52 -51.41
C ALA A 19 11.86 3.69 -52.13
N PRO A 20 11.99 2.36 -52.35
CA PRO A 20 10.92 1.58 -53.00
C PRO A 20 9.64 1.46 -52.14
N TYR A 21 9.75 1.66 -50.83
CA TYR A 21 8.65 1.58 -49.86
C TYR A 21 8.09 2.96 -49.48
N ILE A 22 8.75 4.06 -49.86
CA ILE A 22 8.28 5.43 -49.65
C ILE A 22 7.38 5.78 -50.84
N LYS A 23 6.06 5.68 -50.63
CA LYS A 23 5.04 6.08 -51.61
C LYS A 23 4.59 7.51 -51.36
N SER A 24 4.18 8.21 -52.43
CA SER A 24 3.56 9.53 -52.27
C SER A 24 2.29 9.43 -51.42
N ARG A 25 1.90 10.50 -50.75
CA ARG A 25 0.68 10.51 -49.93
C ARG A 25 -0.54 10.08 -50.73
N GLN A 26 -0.62 10.49 -52.00
CA GLN A 26 -1.72 10.16 -52.89
C GLN A 26 -1.71 8.68 -53.31
N GLU A 27 -0.55 8.13 -53.66
CA GLU A 27 -0.40 6.71 -53.96
C GLU A 27 -0.72 5.83 -52.76
N ALA A 28 -0.24 6.21 -51.57
CA ALA A 28 -0.53 5.50 -50.33
C ALA A 28 -2.03 5.50 -50.01
N LEU A 29 -2.72 6.61 -50.24
CA LEU A 29 -4.17 6.68 -50.12
C LEU A 29 -4.87 5.79 -51.15
N HIS A 30 -4.48 5.84 -52.43
CA HIS A 30 -5.07 5.01 -53.46
C HIS A 30 -4.92 3.50 -53.16
N ILE A 31 -3.72 3.08 -52.73
CA ILE A 31 -3.44 1.70 -52.31
C ILE A 31 -4.33 1.30 -51.12
N ARG A 32 -4.47 2.16 -50.11
CA ARG A 32 -5.34 1.88 -48.95
C ARG A 32 -6.81 1.75 -49.35
N GLN A 33 -7.29 2.59 -50.27
CA GLN A 33 -8.65 2.51 -50.82
C GLN A 33 -8.88 1.18 -51.53
N ALA A 34 -7.98 0.78 -52.43
CA ALA A 34 -8.09 -0.48 -53.17
C ALA A 34 -8.05 -1.70 -52.24
N LEU A 35 -7.20 -1.67 -51.22
CA LEU A 35 -7.14 -2.75 -50.23
C LEU A 35 -8.38 -2.81 -49.34
N THR A 36 -8.94 -1.64 -49.00
CA THR A 36 -10.14 -1.54 -48.18
C THR A 36 -11.34 -2.08 -48.95
N SER A 37 -11.54 -1.68 -50.21
CA SER A 37 -12.62 -2.21 -51.04
C SER A 37 -12.50 -3.72 -51.24
N TYR A 38 -11.27 -4.21 -51.44
CA TYR A 38 -11.00 -5.64 -51.53
C TYR A 38 -11.37 -6.39 -50.24
N LEU A 39 -10.98 -5.90 -49.07
CA LEU A 39 -11.35 -6.53 -47.78
C LEU A 39 -12.85 -6.47 -47.51
N CYS A 40 -13.50 -5.34 -47.79
CA CYS A 40 -14.94 -5.19 -47.61
C CYS A 40 -15.74 -6.17 -48.49
N SER A 41 -15.22 -6.59 -49.64
CA SER A 41 -15.91 -7.57 -50.50
C SER A 41 -16.15 -8.94 -49.84
N PHE A 42 -15.33 -9.29 -48.84
CA PHE A 42 -15.42 -10.54 -48.08
C PHE A 42 -16.32 -10.44 -46.84
N ILE A 43 -16.73 -9.24 -46.46
CA ILE A 43 -17.52 -8.99 -45.26
C ILE A 43 -18.98 -8.82 -45.69
N VAL A 44 -19.88 -9.61 -45.09
CA VAL A 44 -21.33 -9.48 -45.27
C VAL A 44 -21.86 -8.67 -44.09
N CYS A 45 -22.40 -7.50 -44.39
CA CYS A 45 -23.10 -6.68 -43.39
C CYS A 45 -24.62 -6.85 -43.54
N GLY A 46 -25.33 -6.78 -42.42
CA GLY A 46 -26.79 -6.95 -42.38
C GLY A 46 -27.54 -5.91 -43.23
N GLU A 47 -28.69 -6.33 -43.79
CA GLU A 47 -29.47 -5.65 -44.84
C GLU A 47 -30.03 -4.25 -44.46
N GLY A 48 -29.83 -3.79 -43.21
CA GLY A 48 -30.17 -2.43 -42.76
C GLY A 48 -28.98 -1.45 -42.71
N THR A 49 -27.76 -1.94 -42.89
CA THR A 49 -26.52 -1.15 -42.94
C THR A 49 -25.89 -1.35 -44.30
N ALA A 50 -26.54 -0.80 -45.33
CA ALA A 50 -25.92 -0.72 -46.64
C ALA A 50 -24.58 0.02 -46.47
N LEU A 51 -23.47 -0.71 -46.68
CA LEU A 51 -22.11 -0.18 -46.83
C LEU A 51 -21.99 0.89 -47.96
N SER A 52 -23.10 1.24 -48.61
CA SER A 52 -23.19 2.27 -49.64
C SER A 52 -23.09 3.71 -49.10
N THR A 53 -23.20 3.93 -47.78
CA THR A 53 -23.09 5.27 -47.16
C THR A 53 -21.97 5.39 -46.13
N VAL A 54 -21.01 4.44 -46.10
CA VAL A 54 -19.70 4.74 -45.49
C VAL A 54 -18.88 5.51 -46.52
N SER A 55 -19.29 6.76 -46.70
CA SER A 55 -18.63 7.81 -47.45
C SER A 55 -17.14 7.85 -47.09
N HIS A 56 -16.28 7.44 -48.03
CA HIS A 56 -14.92 7.90 -48.27
C HIS A 56 -13.92 8.06 -47.09
N GLY A 57 -14.24 7.59 -45.89
CA GLY A 57 -13.40 7.63 -44.70
C GLY A 57 -12.59 6.34 -44.58
N PHE A 58 -11.26 6.48 -44.60
CA PHE A 58 -10.25 5.43 -44.65
C PHE A 58 -10.14 4.52 -43.42
N LEU A 59 -11.24 4.05 -42.82
CA LEU A 59 -11.18 3.17 -41.64
C LEU A 59 -12.28 2.11 -41.64
N PRO A 60 -12.06 0.93 -42.27
CA PRO A 60 -12.79 -0.27 -41.90
C PRO A 60 -12.43 -0.74 -40.47
N GLN A 61 -11.45 -0.11 -39.82
CA GLN A 61 -11.10 -0.35 -38.41
C GLN A 61 -12.13 0.23 -37.41
N CYS A 62 -13.08 1.04 -37.89
CA CYS A 62 -14.14 1.61 -37.06
C CYS A 62 -15.53 1.28 -37.60
N THR A 63 -15.74 0.11 -38.21
CA THR A 63 -17.11 -0.40 -38.36
C THR A 63 -17.59 -0.83 -36.96
N PRO A 64 -18.73 -0.31 -36.46
CA PRO A 64 -19.30 -0.83 -35.21
C PRO A 64 -19.46 -2.32 -35.38
N SER A 65 -18.83 -3.07 -34.48
CA SER A 65 -18.61 -4.51 -34.63
C SER A 65 -19.93 -5.28 -34.81
N GLU A 66 -21.06 -4.68 -34.44
CA GLU A 66 -22.43 -5.17 -34.55
C GLU A 66 -22.99 -5.23 -35.99
N ALA A 67 -22.40 -4.50 -36.94
CA ALA A 67 -22.89 -4.45 -38.32
C ALA A 67 -22.50 -5.67 -39.19
N VAL A 68 -21.51 -6.45 -38.75
CA VAL A 68 -20.99 -7.60 -39.50
C VAL A 68 -21.74 -8.87 -39.11
N THR A 69 -22.47 -9.45 -40.05
CA THR A 69 -23.33 -10.62 -39.83
C THR A 69 -22.66 -11.93 -40.26
N ASP A 70 -21.82 -11.89 -41.30
CA ASP A 70 -21.06 -13.05 -41.74
C ASP A 70 -19.80 -12.69 -42.56
N VAL A 71 -18.88 -13.65 -42.72
CA VAL A 71 -17.67 -13.51 -43.55
C VAL A 71 -17.67 -14.59 -44.63
N LYS A 72 -17.50 -14.19 -45.88
CA LYS A 72 -17.40 -15.14 -47.02
C LYS A 72 -16.13 -16.01 -46.91
N ARG A 73 -16.15 -17.17 -47.57
CA ARG A 73 -15.02 -18.12 -47.59
C ARG A 73 -13.72 -17.41 -48.03
N ILE A 74 -12.73 -17.42 -47.14
CA ILE A 74 -11.43 -16.76 -47.33
C ILE A 74 -10.69 -17.43 -48.50
N PRO A 75 -10.32 -16.70 -49.58
CA PRO A 75 -9.49 -17.23 -50.65
C PRO A 75 -8.12 -17.69 -50.15
N ALA A 76 -7.60 -18.78 -50.73
CA ALA A 76 -6.29 -19.32 -50.36
C ALA A 76 -5.13 -18.36 -50.71
N ASP A 77 -5.35 -17.48 -51.70
CA ASP A 77 -4.37 -16.53 -52.22
C ASP A 77 -4.10 -15.35 -51.28
N LEU A 78 -4.92 -15.18 -50.23
CA LEU A 78 -4.66 -14.19 -49.20
C LEU A 78 -3.69 -14.73 -48.16
N SER A 79 -2.47 -14.18 -48.17
CA SER A 79 -1.40 -14.48 -47.22
C SER A 79 -1.18 -13.35 -46.22
N GLY A 80 -0.80 -13.71 -44.99
CA GLY A 80 -0.39 -12.77 -43.93
C GLY A 80 -1.55 -12.15 -43.15
N LEU A 81 -1.29 -10.96 -42.58
CA LEU A 81 -2.15 -10.29 -41.59
C LEU A 81 -3.61 -10.13 -42.01
N ARG A 82 -3.87 -9.93 -43.31
CA ARG A 82 -5.23 -9.78 -43.85
C ARG A 82 -6.06 -11.06 -43.72
N LYS A 83 -5.41 -12.23 -43.91
CA LYS A 83 -6.03 -13.54 -43.72
C LYS A 83 -6.37 -13.75 -42.26
N ASP A 84 -5.44 -13.40 -41.38
CA ASP A 84 -5.61 -13.59 -39.94
C ASP A 84 -6.69 -12.66 -39.38
N TYR A 85 -6.80 -11.43 -39.90
CA TYR A 85 -7.93 -10.54 -39.61
C TYR A 85 -9.27 -11.15 -40.02
N LEU A 86 -9.41 -11.66 -41.24
CA LEU A 86 -10.66 -12.30 -41.69
C LEU A 86 -11.00 -13.55 -40.88
N LYS A 87 -10.01 -14.37 -40.50
CA LYS A 87 -10.20 -15.52 -39.61
C LYS A 87 -10.65 -15.10 -38.21
N ALA A 88 -10.03 -14.06 -37.65
CA ALA A 88 -10.40 -13.53 -36.35
C ALA A 88 -11.84 -12.97 -36.38
N LEU A 89 -12.21 -12.31 -37.48
CA LEU A 89 -13.57 -11.81 -37.69
C LEU A 89 -14.57 -12.98 -37.78
N GLN A 90 -14.26 -14.03 -38.55
CA GLN A 90 -15.08 -15.24 -38.63
C GLN A 90 -15.27 -15.90 -37.25
N ALA A 91 -14.20 -16.02 -36.46
CA ALA A 91 -14.26 -16.56 -35.11
C ALA A 91 -15.08 -15.68 -34.16
N ASN A 92 -15.00 -14.35 -34.29
CA ASN A 92 -15.80 -13.42 -33.51
C ASN A 92 -17.30 -13.55 -33.81
N VAL A 93 -17.66 -13.66 -35.10
CA VAL A 93 -19.05 -13.89 -35.52
C VAL A 93 -19.56 -15.24 -35.00
N ALA A 94 -18.74 -16.30 -35.04
CA ALA A 94 -19.12 -17.61 -34.49
C ALA A 94 -19.36 -17.56 -32.97
N ALA A 95 -18.44 -16.94 -32.22
CA ALA A 95 -18.57 -16.78 -30.77
C ALA A 95 -19.84 -16.00 -30.38
N ARG A 96 -20.23 -15.01 -31.18
CA ARG A 96 -21.48 -14.27 -30.95
C ARG A 96 -22.72 -15.12 -31.17
N LYS A 97 -22.74 -15.93 -32.23
CA LYS A 97 -23.84 -16.87 -32.49
C LYS A 97 -23.98 -17.91 -31.37
N GLU A 98 -22.85 -18.37 -30.83
CA GLU A 98 -22.85 -19.27 -29.66
C GLU A 98 -23.36 -18.56 -28.41
N LEU A 99 -22.94 -17.31 -28.17
CA LEU A 99 -23.41 -16.52 -27.05
C LEU A 99 -24.94 -16.33 -27.12
N THR A 100 -25.48 -15.90 -28.26
CA THR A 100 -26.94 -15.72 -28.42
C THR A 100 -27.68 -17.03 -28.19
N ARG A 101 -27.15 -18.14 -28.72
CA ARG A 101 -27.71 -19.48 -28.48
C ARG A 101 -27.71 -19.87 -27.00
N THR A 102 -26.60 -19.64 -26.28
CA THR A 102 -26.54 -19.94 -24.84
C THR A 102 -27.50 -19.06 -24.03
N PHE A 103 -27.69 -17.80 -24.41
CA PHE A 103 -28.68 -16.94 -23.78
C PHE A 103 -30.11 -17.44 -24.03
N GLU A 104 -30.42 -17.88 -25.24
CA GLU A 104 -31.71 -18.50 -25.58
C GLU A 104 -31.94 -19.79 -24.79
N ASP A 105 -30.92 -20.66 -24.67
CA ASP A 105 -30.98 -21.91 -23.89
C ASP A 105 -31.22 -21.61 -22.39
N ILE A 106 -30.53 -20.60 -21.83
CA ILE A 106 -30.72 -20.17 -20.44
C ILE A 106 -32.13 -19.60 -20.23
N ALA A 107 -32.63 -18.81 -21.18
CA ALA A 107 -33.99 -18.29 -21.13
C ALA A 107 -35.03 -19.43 -21.16
N ALA A 108 -34.83 -20.41 -22.04
CA ALA A 108 -35.70 -21.58 -22.14
C ALA A 108 -35.70 -22.43 -20.85
N LEU A 109 -34.54 -22.64 -20.23
CA LEU A 109 -34.44 -23.36 -18.94
C LEU A 109 -35.13 -22.60 -17.80
N ARG A 110 -34.99 -21.27 -17.76
CA ARG A 110 -35.68 -20.43 -16.76
C ARG A 110 -37.20 -20.52 -16.91
N CYS A 111 -37.71 -20.53 -18.14
CA CYS A 111 -39.14 -20.73 -18.40
C CYS A 111 -39.63 -22.13 -17.98
N GLN A 112 -38.81 -23.17 -18.08
CA GLN A 112 -39.15 -24.52 -17.63
C GLN A 112 -39.19 -24.65 -16.10
N THR A 113 -38.29 -23.97 -15.38
CA THR A 113 -38.24 -23.98 -13.90
C THR A 113 -39.34 -23.16 -13.22
N ALA A 114 -40.01 -22.27 -13.95
CA ALA A 114 -41.10 -21.45 -13.45
C ALA A 114 -42.49 -22.09 -13.60
N SER A 115 -42.58 -23.32 -14.14
CA SER A 115 -43.86 -24.01 -14.27
C SER A 115 -44.30 -24.60 -12.91
N PRO A 116 -45.50 -24.25 -12.38
CA PRO A 116 -45.99 -24.78 -11.13
C PRO A 116 -46.51 -26.22 -11.31
N LYS A 117 -46.08 -27.09 -10.39
CA LYS A 117 -46.32 -28.54 -10.33
C LYS A 117 -47.76 -28.98 -10.68
N SER A 118 -47.87 -30.06 -11.46
CA SER A 118 -49.05 -30.93 -11.49
C SER A 118 -48.65 -32.41 -11.45
N SER A 119 -49.09 -33.07 -10.37
CA SER A 119 -49.54 -34.45 -10.23
C SER A 119 -48.64 -35.68 -10.53
N VAL A 120 -48.36 -36.41 -9.45
CA VAL A 120 -48.71 -37.84 -9.19
C VAL A 120 -47.85 -38.97 -9.80
N GLN A 121 -47.32 -39.77 -8.85
CA GLN A 121 -46.93 -41.21 -8.87
C GLN A 121 -45.82 -41.70 -9.80
N SER A 122 -44.75 -42.24 -9.21
CA SER A 122 -44.52 -43.70 -9.12
C SER A 122 -43.11 -44.04 -8.60
N GLY A 123 -43.02 -45.08 -7.76
CA GLY A 123 -41.90 -46.02 -7.77
C GLY A 123 -40.81 -45.87 -6.71
N ASP A 124 -40.95 -46.66 -5.63
CA ASP A 124 -39.91 -47.24 -4.77
C ASP A 124 -38.45 -46.81 -5.00
N ARG A 125 -37.98 -45.91 -4.13
CA ARG A 125 -36.57 -45.83 -3.70
C ARG A 125 -36.55 -45.09 -2.36
N PRO A 126 -35.81 -45.54 -1.33
CA PRO A 126 -35.89 -44.92 -0.02
C PRO A 126 -35.51 -43.45 -0.13
N ASP A 127 -36.43 -42.60 0.33
CA ASP A 127 -36.42 -41.14 0.20
C ASP A 127 -35.31 -40.48 1.03
N SER A 128 -34.04 -40.70 0.65
CA SER A 128 -32.92 -39.92 1.19
C SER A 128 -33.05 -38.44 0.85
N ALA A 129 -33.77 -38.11 -0.25
CA ALA A 129 -34.04 -36.75 -0.65
C ALA A 129 -35.20 -36.11 0.13
N ALA A 130 -36.26 -36.86 0.48
CA ALA A 130 -37.34 -36.33 1.33
C ALA A 130 -36.86 -36.17 2.79
N GLY A 131 -36.10 -37.14 3.33
CA GLY A 131 -35.52 -37.00 4.67
C GLY A 131 -34.54 -35.82 4.80
N LEU A 132 -33.77 -35.51 3.74
CA LEU A 132 -32.94 -34.32 3.69
C LEU A 132 -33.78 -33.02 3.61
N GLN A 133 -34.87 -33.03 2.82
CA GLN A 133 -35.78 -31.89 2.75
C GLN A 133 -36.48 -31.63 4.09
N ASP A 134 -36.93 -32.68 4.78
CA ASP A 134 -37.53 -32.60 6.11
C ASP A 134 -36.52 -32.10 7.15
N TYR A 135 -35.26 -32.54 7.07
CA TYR A 135 -34.18 -32.04 7.93
C TYR A 135 -33.88 -30.56 7.69
N LEU A 136 -33.84 -30.13 6.42
CA LEU A 136 -33.66 -28.72 6.07
C LEU A 136 -34.85 -27.86 6.52
N GLN A 137 -36.06 -28.41 6.46
CA GLN A 137 -37.26 -27.75 6.96
C GLN A 137 -37.21 -27.61 8.50
N LEU A 138 -36.81 -28.67 9.21
CA LEU A 138 -36.60 -28.63 10.66
C LEU A 138 -35.52 -27.61 11.06
N LEU A 139 -34.43 -27.50 10.29
CA LEU A 139 -33.40 -26.47 10.53
C LEU A 139 -33.94 -25.05 10.32
N ARG A 140 -34.78 -24.83 9.31
CA ARG A 140 -35.45 -23.55 9.10
C ARG A 140 -36.40 -23.23 10.25
N ASP A 141 -37.15 -24.21 10.73
CA ASP A 141 -38.09 -24.03 11.83
C ASP A 141 -37.37 -23.81 13.17
N ARG A 142 -36.25 -24.48 13.44
CA ARG A 142 -35.38 -24.16 14.58
C ARG A 142 -34.85 -22.74 14.53
N ARG A 143 -34.40 -22.26 13.36
CA ARG A 143 -33.96 -20.87 13.18
C ARG A 143 -35.09 -19.86 13.37
N ARG A 144 -36.32 -20.21 13.00
CA ARG A 144 -37.51 -19.39 13.26
C ARG A 144 -37.85 -19.36 14.74
N TYR A 145 -37.77 -20.52 15.41
CA TYR A 145 -37.99 -20.63 16.85
C TYR A 145 -36.97 -19.81 17.65
N THR A 146 -35.67 -19.87 17.32
CA THR A 146 -34.66 -19.05 18.01
C THR A 146 -34.90 -17.56 17.83
N LYS A 147 -35.36 -17.12 16.64
CA LYS A 147 -35.76 -15.73 16.41
C LYS A 147 -36.99 -15.34 17.24
N LEU A 148 -37.98 -16.23 17.33
CA LEU A 148 -39.16 -16.00 18.16
C LEU A 148 -38.78 -15.91 19.64
N GLN A 149 -37.87 -16.76 20.10
CA GLN A 149 -37.35 -16.75 21.46
C GLN A 149 -36.62 -15.44 21.78
N THR A 150 -35.84 -14.90 20.84
CA THR A 150 -35.22 -13.56 21.02
C THR A 150 -36.28 -12.47 21.11
N PHE A 151 -37.33 -12.50 20.26
CA PHE A 151 -38.42 -11.53 20.38
C PHE A 151 -39.17 -11.66 21.70
N GLN A 152 -39.41 -12.88 22.17
CA GLN A 152 -40.04 -13.11 23.46
C GLN A 152 -39.18 -12.58 24.62
N HIS A 153 -37.87 -12.82 24.58
CA HIS A 153 -36.92 -12.27 25.56
C HIS A 153 -36.99 -10.74 25.61
N TYR A 154 -36.92 -10.07 24.46
CA TYR A 154 -37.02 -8.61 24.42
C TYR A 154 -38.40 -8.08 24.82
N LEU A 155 -39.49 -8.79 24.50
CA LEU A 155 -40.82 -8.44 24.98
C LEU A 155 -40.94 -8.58 26.49
N ASP A 156 -40.34 -9.61 27.07
CA ASP A 156 -40.34 -9.82 28.52
C ASP A 156 -39.44 -8.78 29.22
N GLU A 157 -38.32 -8.38 28.61
CA GLU A 157 -37.51 -7.23 29.07
C GLU A 157 -38.27 -5.91 28.98
N LEU A 158 -39.03 -5.67 27.91
CA LEU A 158 -39.85 -4.47 27.78
C LEU A 158 -40.98 -4.45 28.82
N LYS A 159 -41.65 -5.59 29.04
CA LYS A 159 -42.64 -5.71 30.13
C LYS A 159 -42.00 -5.50 31.50
N ALA A 160 -40.80 -6.00 31.74
CA ALA A 160 -40.07 -5.78 32.99
C ALA A 160 -39.68 -4.29 33.17
N LYS A 161 -39.36 -3.59 32.08
CA LYS A 161 -39.08 -2.14 32.06
C LYS A 161 -40.35 -1.30 32.26
N ASP A 162 -41.48 -1.68 31.65
CA ASP A 162 -42.77 -0.99 31.81
C ASP A 162 -43.35 -1.12 33.23
N MET A 163 -43.07 -2.23 33.93
CA MET A 163 -43.41 -2.39 35.36
C MET A 163 -42.56 -1.51 36.29
N GLY A 164 -41.53 -0.82 35.76
CA GLY A 164 -40.66 0.12 36.47
C GLY A 164 -41.10 1.58 36.38
N ILE A 165 -42.19 1.90 35.67
CA ILE A 165 -42.76 3.26 35.59
C ILE A 165 -43.97 3.35 36.53
N PRO A 166 -43.82 3.82 37.78
CA PRO A 166 -44.98 4.15 38.60
C PRO A 166 -45.69 5.38 38.04
N ARG A 167 -46.84 5.13 37.42
CA ARG A 167 -48.09 5.92 37.48
C ARG A 167 -47.94 7.30 38.14
N ASN A 168 -47.59 8.30 37.34
CA ASN A 168 -47.78 9.72 37.66
C ASN A 168 -47.90 10.51 36.36
N LEU A 169 -49.08 10.45 35.75
CA LEU A 169 -49.55 11.40 34.74
C LEU A 169 -51.07 11.24 34.62
N GLU A 170 -51.76 11.49 35.73
CA GLU A 170 -53.12 12.03 35.67
C GLU A 170 -52.99 13.55 35.61
N GLU A 171 -53.35 14.12 34.46
CA GLU A 171 -54.00 15.42 34.24
C GLU A 171 -53.49 16.01 32.91
N ARG A 172 -54.30 15.86 31.86
CA ARG A 172 -55.02 16.99 31.24
C ARG A 172 -55.59 16.60 29.87
N GLU A 173 -56.87 16.24 29.90
CA GLU A 173 -57.93 16.75 29.01
C GLU A 173 -57.62 16.87 27.49
N GLN A 174 -58.11 15.86 26.73
CA GLN A 174 -59.04 15.92 25.56
C GLN A 174 -58.95 17.07 24.49
N PRO A 175 -59.60 16.95 23.31
CA PRO A 175 -59.65 15.86 22.32
C PRO A 175 -59.61 16.39 20.84
N SER A 176 -59.68 15.46 19.87
CA SER A 176 -60.26 15.61 18.51
C SER A 176 -59.47 16.25 17.34
N ALA A 177 -59.63 15.55 16.20
CA ALA A 177 -59.67 16.00 14.79
C ALA A 177 -58.61 15.28 13.92
N LEU A 178 -58.96 14.18 13.24
CA LEU A 178 -59.62 14.11 11.93
C LEU A 178 -58.76 14.66 10.76
N SER A 179 -58.57 13.77 9.78
CA SER A 179 -58.42 14.02 8.33
C SER A 179 -56.99 14.12 7.75
N ASP A 180 -56.61 13.03 7.07
CA ASP A 180 -55.92 12.92 5.76
C ASP A 180 -56.30 14.07 4.77
N PRO A 181 -55.64 14.39 3.62
CA PRO A 181 -54.73 13.54 2.81
C PRO A 181 -53.63 14.24 1.93
N LEU A 182 -52.85 13.42 1.20
CA LEU A 182 -52.23 13.67 -0.14
C LEU A 182 -51.00 14.60 -0.34
N SER A 183 -49.93 13.95 -0.83
CA SER A 183 -49.09 14.34 -2.02
C SER A 183 -47.84 15.23 -1.79
N PRO A 184 -46.86 15.32 -2.72
CA PRO A 184 -46.11 14.29 -3.48
C PRO A 184 -44.57 14.54 -3.50
N TYR A 185 -43.81 13.58 -4.04
CA TYR A 185 -42.54 13.74 -4.80
C TYR A 185 -41.56 14.88 -4.43
N LYS A 186 -40.35 14.52 -3.97
CA LYS A 186 -39.11 14.59 -4.76
C LYS A 186 -37.88 14.29 -3.92
N ASP A 187 -36.99 13.50 -4.50
CA ASP A 187 -35.56 13.50 -4.18
C ASP A 187 -35.02 14.94 -4.19
N ASP A 188 -34.25 15.31 -3.17
CA ASP A 188 -32.87 15.66 -3.46
C ASP A 188 -31.98 15.63 -2.20
N SER A 189 -30.75 15.28 -2.50
CA SER A 189 -29.52 15.50 -1.78
C SER A 189 -29.49 16.70 -0.81
N GLY A 190 -28.83 16.52 0.33
CA GLY A 190 -28.21 17.63 1.06
C GLY A 190 -28.64 17.76 2.51
N THR A 191 -27.76 17.30 3.39
CA THR A 191 -27.25 18.07 4.54
C THR A 191 -28.25 18.86 5.38
N SER A 192 -28.54 18.37 6.59
CA SER A 192 -28.56 19.25 7.76
C SER A 192 -28.25 18.45 9.03
N VAL A 193 -26.98 18.54 9.43
CA VAL A 193 -26.62 18.54 10.85
C VAL A 193 -27.15 19.85 11.41
N ALA A 194 -28.10 19.79 12.33
CA ALA A 194 -28.26 20.79 13.37
C ALA A 194 -29.14 20.26 14.50
N GLY A 195 -28.54 20.11 15.68
CA GLY A 195 -29.23 20.51 16.90
C GLY A 195 -29.77 19.41 17.80
N ARG A 196 -28.89 18.64 18.43
CA ARG A 196 -28.91 18.49 19.89
C ARG A 196 -27.58 17.96 20.39
N ALA A 197 -26.71 18.88 20.77
CA ALA A 197 -25.67 18.59 21.74
C ALA A 197 -26.32 18.33 23.10
N GLU A 198 -25.61 17.54 23.91
CA GLU A 198 -25.85 17.27 25.32
C GLU A 198 -26.84 16.13 25.64
N GLU A 199 -26.38 14.91 25.41
CA GLU A 199 -26.19 13.97 26.52
C GLU A 199 -24.95 13.13 26.16
N GLY A 200 -23.99 13.02 27.07
CA GLY A 200 -22.79 12.21 26.89
C GLY A 200 -23.17 10.74 26.83
N ASP A 201 -23.67 10.31 25.68
CA ASP A 201 -23.96 8.92 25.41
C ASP A 201 -22.61 8.25 25.21
N LYS A 202 -22.12 7.64 26.29
CA LYS A 202 -21.13 6.58 26.20
C LYS A 202 -21.74 5.59 25.23
N ILE A 203 -21.45 5.71 23.94
CA ILE A 203 -21.74 4.68 22.94
C ILE A 203 -21.30 3.41 23.63
N SER A 204 -22.29 2.62 24.05
CA SER A 204 -22.03 1.56 25.00
C SER A 204 -20.97 0.69 24.36
N LEU A 205 -19.93 0.31 25.11
CA LEU A 205 -18.82 -0.46 24.53
C LEU A 205 -19.35 -1.70 23.79
N GLU A 206 -20.48 -2.22 24.25
CA GLU A 206 -21.29 -3.26 23.64
C GLU A 206 -21.88 -2.88 22.25
N GLU A 207 -22.40 -1.67 22.06
CA GLU A 207 -22.84 -1.18 20.75
C GLU A 207 -21.67 -1.03 19.77
N LEU A 208 -20.51 -0.52 20.22
CA LEU A 208 -19.30 -0.46 19.41
C LEU A 208 -18.81 -1.86 19.02
N VAL A 209 -18.85 -2.81 19.97
CA VAL A 209 -18.54 -4.22 19.74
C VAL A 209 -19.51 -4.82 18.72
N HIS A 210 -20.82 -4.58 18.83
CA HIS A 210 -21.79 -5.07 17.85
C HIS A 210 -21.62 -4.44 16.46
N GLN A 211 -21.23 -3.17 16.39
CA GLN A 211 -20.89 -2.52 15.12
C GLN A 211 -19.65 -3.14 14.49
N LEU A 212 -18.63 -3.44 15.30
CA LEU A 212 -17.40 -4.12 14.87
C LEU A 212 -17.68 -5.57 14.46
N GLU A 213 -18.46 -6.31 15.22
CA GLU A 213 -18.93 -7.66 14.87
C GLU A 213 -19.67 -7.65 13.52
N ARG A 214 -20.59 -6.70 13.31
CA ARG A 214 -21.29 -6.52 12.03
C ARG A 214 -20.34 -6.14 10.90
N ALA A 215 -19.32 -5.32 11.17
CA ALA A 215 -18.32 -4.95 10.18
C ALA A 215 -17.43 -6.15 9.81
N VAL A 216 -16.97 -6.92 10.80
CA VAL A 216 -16.16 -8.13 10.62
C VAL A 216 -16.94 -9.20 9.86
N VAL A 217 -18.22 -9.42 10.19
CA VAL A 217 -19.07 -10.37 9.46
C VAL A 217 -19.28 -9.93 8.01
N ARG A 218 -19.48 -8.63 7.76
CA ARG A 218 -19.58 -8.09 6.39
C ARG A 218 -18.27 -8.21 5.61
N ALA A 219 -17.13 -7.90 6.23
CA ALA A 219 -15.82 -8.04 5.61
C ALA A 219 -15.51 -9.52 5.31
N ARG A 220 -15.86 -10.42 6.23
CA ARG A 220 -15.68 -11.87 6.04
C ARG A 220 -16.56 -12.40 4.93
N SER A 221 -17.82 -12.00 4.85
CA SER A 221 -18.69 -12.43 3.75
C SER A 221 -18.22 -11.90 2.40
N GLN A 222 -17.74 -10.65 2.33
CA GLN A 222 -17.12 -10.09 1.12
C GLN A 222 -15.88 -10.89 0.70
N LEU A 223 -14.97 -11.16 1.63
CA LEU A 223 -13.77 -11.96 1.38
C LEU A 223 -14.11 -13.39 0.91
N ASP A 224 -15.11 -14.03 1.52
CA ASP A 224 -15.55 -15.36 1.09
C ASP A 224 -16.17 -15.33 -0.32
N THR A 225 -16.89 -14.27 -0.69
CA THR A 225 -17.41 -14.10 -2.06
C THR A 225 -16.29 -13.88 -3.07
N GLU A 226 -15.28 -13.07 -2.75
CA GLU A 226 -14.12 -12.81 -3.61
C GLU A 226 -13.28 -14.07 -3.80
N LYS A 227 -13.02 -14.83 -2.73
CA LYS A 227 -12.34 -16.14 -2.82
C LYS A 227 -13.08 -17.10 -3.73
N HIS A 228 -14.41 -17.20 -3.59
CA HIS A 228 -15.21 -18.06 -4.44
C HIS A 228 -15.14 -17.63 -5.91
N LEU A 229 -15.16 -16.32 -6.20
CA LEU A 229 -14.97 -15.81 -7.56
C LEU A 229 -13.58 -16.11 -8.11
N PHE A 230 -12.54 -15.97 -7.27
CA PHE A 230 -11.16 -16.30 -7.63
C PHE A 230 -11.00 -17.79 -7.95
N ASP A 231 -11.53 -18.69 -7.11
CA ASP A 231 -11.48 -20.13 -7.33
C ASP A 231 -12.26 -20.55 -8.59
N LYS A 232 -13.36 -19.85 -8.89
CA LYS A 232 -14.10 -20.03 -10.15
C LYS A 232 -13.28 -19.60 -11.38
N ILE A 233 -12.58 -18.47 -11.32
CA ILE A 233 -11.69 -18.03 -12.40
C ILE A 233 -10.50 -18.98 -12.56
N LYS A 234 -9.90 -19.41 -11.44
CA LYS A 234 -8.78 -20.35 -11.42
C LYS A 234 -9.17 -21.70 -12.02
N SER A 235 -10.33 -22.24 -11.64
CA SER A 235 -10.84 -23.50 -12.21
C SER A 235 -11.18 -23.39 -13.70
N GLN A 236 -11.69 -22.24 -14.15
CA GLN A 236 -11.88 -21.96 -15.58
C GLN A 236 -10.55 -21.91 -16.35
N GLN A 237 -9.51 -21.32 -15.77
CA GLN A 237 -8.17 -21.28 -16.36
C GLN A 237 -7.48 -22.65 -16.40
N THR A 238 -7.66 -23.49 -15.38
CA THR A 238 -7.10 -24.85 -15.37
C THR A 238 -7.86 -25.80 -16.30
N SER A 239 -9.19 -25.66 -16.41
CA SER A 239 -10.03 -26.48 -17.31
C SER A 239 -9.88 -26.09 -18.78
N GLY A 240 -9.62 -24.81 -19.08
CA GLY A 240 -9.37 -24.32 -20.44
C GLY A 240 -7.97 -24.61 -21.01
N ASN A 241 -7.05 -25.18 -20.22
CA ASN A 241 -5.65 -25.39 -20.62
C ASN A 241 -5.31 -26.86 -20.93
N ASP A 242 -6.27 -27.79 -20.83
CA ASP A 242 -6.04 -29.24 -21.01
C ASP A 242 -6.19 -29.73 -22.46
N GLY A 243 -6.38 -28.81 -23.42
CA GLY A 243 -6.65 -29.15 -24.82
C GLY A 243 -5.66 -28.63 -25.87
N ALA A 244 -4.76 -27.71 -25.52
CA ALA A 244 -3.83 -27.17 -26.52
C ALA A 244 -2.57 -26.59 -25.85
N THR A 245 -1.44 -27.24 -26.08
CA THR A 245 -0.12 -26.62 -26.00
C THR A 245 -0.12 -25.29 -26.75
N GLY A 246 -0.17 -24.19 -26.01
CA GLY A 246 -0.06 -22.85 -26.52
C GLY A 246 0.13 -21.91 -25.36
N ALA A 247 1.37 -21.78 -24.90
CA ALA A 247 1.76 -20.69 -24.01
C ALA A 247 1.10 -19.41 -24.52
N ALA A 248 0.17 -18.84 -23.74
CA ALA A 248 -0.40 -17.53 -24.05
C ALA A 248 0.76 -16.63 -24.51
N ALA A 249 0.61 -16.01 -25.69
CA ALA A 249 1.69 -15.29 -26.35
C ALA A 249 2.46 -14.45 -25.32
N PRO A 250 3.80 -14.43 -25.34
CA PRO A 250 4.61 -13.79 -24.29
C PRO A 250 4.18 -12.33 -24.03
N GLN A 251 3.61 -11.68 -25.05
CA GLN A 251 3.02 -10.35 -25.00
C GLN A 251 1.72 -10.25 -24.18
N VAL A 252 0.84 -11.25 -24.21
CA VAL A 252 -0.37 -11.29 -23.37
C VAL A 252 0.01 -11.54 -21.92
N LYS A 253 1.03 -12.38 -21.67
CA LYS A 253 1.59 -12.59 -20.34
C LYS A 253 2.26 -11.33 -19.81
N SER A 254 3.04 -10.61 -20.63
CA SER A 254 3.66 -9.36 -20.21
C SER A 254 2.63 -8.25 -19.95
N MET A 255 1.59 -8.14 -20.77
CA MET A 255 0.49 -7.18 -20.53
C MET A 255 -0.33 -7.53 -19.29
N ALA A 256 -0.61 -8.82 -19.04
CA ALA A 256 -1.28 -9.25 -17.83
C ALA A 256 -0.42 -8.95 -16.59
N LEU A 257 0.89 -9.24 -16.64
CA LEU A 257 1.82 -8.93 -15.55
C LEU A 257 1.95 -7.43 -15.32
N GLN A 258 1.98 -6.63 -16.39
CA GLN A 258 1.98 -5.17 -16.29
C GLN A 258 0.69 -4.66 -15.66
N ARG A 259 -0.47 -5.18 -16.07
CA ARG A 259 -1.74 -4.82 -15.44
C ARG A 259 -1.82 -5.23 -13.98
N THR A 260 -1.34 -6.43 -13.61
CA THR A 260 -1.29 -6.84 -12.21
C THR A 260 -0.32 -5.98 -11.41
N ARG A 261 0.79 -5.55 -12.02
CA ARG A 261 1.71 -4.61 -11.39
C ARG A 261 1.02 -3.27 -11.15
N ASP A 262 0.34 -2.73 -12.16
CA ASP A 262 -0.32 -1.42 -12.08
C ASP A 262 -1.45 -1.45 -11.03
N GLU A 263 -2.25 -2.54 -10.98
CA GLU A 263 -3.29 -2.74 -9.95
C GLU A 263 -2.68 -2.90 -8.54
N LEU A 264 -1.56 -3.61 -8.39
CA LEU A 264 -0.87 -3.73 -7.11
C LEU A 264 -0.24 -2.40 -6.68
N VAL A 265 0.32 -1.63 -7.61
CA VAL A 265 0.84 -0.28 -7.35
C VAL A 265 -0.31 0.62 -6.92
N GLN A 266 -1.43 0.62 -7.64
CA GLN A 266 -2.61 1.40 -7.27
C GLN A 266 -3.16 0.97 -5.90
N TRP A 267 -3.22 -0.33 -5.60
CA TRP A 267 -3.66 -0.83 -4.31
C TRP A 267 -2.70 -0.41 -3.19
N VAL A 268 -1.39 -0.48 -3.42
CA VAL A 268 -0.37 -0.01 -2.47
C VAL A 268 -0.45 1.50 -2.29
N GLU A 269 -0.62 2.27 -3.36
CA GLU A 269 -0.80 3.72 -3.30
C GLU A 269 -2.07 4.08 -2.53
N GLN A 270 -3.20 3.42 -2.81
CA GLN A 270 -4.44 3.60 -2.06
C GLN A 270 -4.29 3.19 -0.59
N ARG A 271 -3.55 2.11 -0.30
CA ARG A 271 -3.27 1.68 1.07
C ARG A 271 -2.36 2.65 1.79
N LEU A 272 -1.30 3.14 1.15
CA LEU A 272 -0.40 4.15 1.69
C LEU A 272 -1.10 5.51 1.87
N LEU A 273 -2.08 5.85 1.05
CA LEU A 273 -2.94 7.03 1.22
C LEU A 273 -3.94 6.86 2.37
N ASN A 274 -4.46 5.64 2.58
CA ASN A 274 -5.43 5.34 3.64
C ASN A 274 -4.78 5.01 5.00
N GLU A 275 -3.54 4.53 5.00
CA GLU A 275 -2.70 4.26 6.18
C GLU A 275 -1.70 5.39 6.45
N GLY A 276 -1.65 6.38 5.54
CA GLY A 276 -1.03 7.67 5.72
C GLY A 276 -1.85 8.53 6.68
N ASP A 277 -1.65 8.26 7.96
CA ASP A 277 -2.09 9.06 9.10
C ASP A 277 -3.58 8.90 9.50
N PRO A 278 -3.92 7.99 10.44
CA PRO A 278 -5.28 7.90 10.98
C PRO A 278 -5.71 9.20 11.70
N ASP A 279 -4.76 10.10 12.00
CA ASP A 279 -5.03 11.39 12.63
C ASP A 279 -5.39 12.48 11.58
N ALA A 280 -4.85 12.41 10.37
CA ALA A 280 -5.13 13.40 9.32
C ALA A 280 -6.59 13.37 8.81
N SER A 281 -7.25 12.21 8.91
CA SER A 281 -8.65 12.03 8.51
C SER A 281 -9.63 12.72 9.47
N LEU A 282 -9.26 12.90 10.74
CA LEU A 282 -10.02 13.66 11.73
C LEU A 282 -9.78 15.17 11.63
N ILE A 283 -8.60 15.58 11.15
CA ILE A 283 -8.15 16.98 11.12
C ILE A 283 -8.70 17.73 9.90
N GLN A 284 -9.03 17.05 8.79
CA GLN A 284 -9.42 17.72 7.54
C GLN A 284 -10.87 18.27 7.54
N GLY A 285 -11.65 18.06 8.61
CA GLY A 285 -13.04 18.50 8.72
C GLY A 285 -13.36 19.47 9.87
N LEU A 286 -12.38 19.85 10.69
CA LEU A 286 -12.61 20.67 11.90
C LEU A 286 -12.23 22.13 11.66
N ALA A 287 -13.03 23.05 12.22
CA ALA A 287 -12.76 24.48 12.18
C ALA A 287 -11.43 24.78 12.94
N PRO A 288 -10.69 25.85 12.59
CA PRO A 288 -9.41 26.15 13.21
C PRO A 288 -9.49 26.34 14.74
N GLU A 289 -10.66 26.69 15.27
CA GLU A 289 -10.95 26.83 16.70
C GLU A 289 -10.99 25.47 17.43
N ASP A 290 -11.57 24.43 16.80
CA ASP A 290 -11.65 23.08 17.37
C ASP A 290 -10.27 22.39 17.41
N LEU A 291 -9.37 22.75 16.50
CA LEU A 291 -7.99 22.24 16.48
C LEU A 291 -7.13 22.80 17.62
N GLU A 292 -7.42 24.00 18.09
CA GLU A 292 -6.72 24.59 19.23
C GLU A 292 -7.17 23.92 20.53
N GLU A 293 -8.47 23.68 20.71
CA GLU A 293 -9.02 22.96 21.87
C GLU A 293 -8.53 21.50 21.95
N VAL A 294 -8.47 20.79 20.82
CA VAL A 294 -7.91 19.42 20.78
C VAL A 294 -6.42 19.40 21.11
N ASN A 295 -5.65 20.40 20.68
CA ASN A 295 -4.24 20.51 21.02
C ASN A 295 -4.01 20.86 22.49
N GLU A 296 -4.85 21.70 23.09
CA GLU A 296 -4.82 21.98 24.53
C GLU A 296 -5.14 20.71 25.34
N LEU A 297 -6.19 19.97 24.97
CA LEU A 297 -6.54 18.70 25.61
C LEU A 297 -5.43 17.64 25.49
N LEU A 298 -4.76 17.57 24.33
CA LEU A 298 -3.62 16.69 24.12
C LEU A 298 -2.40 17.13 24.95
N GLY A 299 -2.20 18.44 25.09
CA GLY A 299 -1.21 19.06 25.97
C GLY A 299 -1.43 18.68 27.43
N ASP A 300 -2.66 18.76 27.90
CA ASP A 300 -3.08 18.38 29.26
C ASP A 300 -2.96 16.88 29.51
N GLN A 301 -3.27 16.05 28.51
CA GLN A 301 -3.07 14.61 28.61
C GLN A 301 -1.57 14.26 28.69
N LYS A 302 -0.73 14.93 27.91
CA LYS A 302 0.71 14.75 27.92
C LYS A 302 1.34 15.22 29.24
N SER A 303 0.92 16.36 29.79
CA SER A 303 1.39 16.83 31.10
C SER A 303 1.01 15.85 32.20
N ARG A 304 -0.24 15.35 32.20
CA ARG A 304 -0.70 14.32 33.15
C ARG A 304 0.08 13.01 33.05
N ILE A 305 0.40 12.54 31.85
CA ILE A 305 1.24 11.34 31.66
C ILE A 305 2.65 11.59 32.18
N ASN A 306 3.22 12.76 31.93
CA ASN A 306 4.54 13.12 32.45
C ASN A 306 4.56 13.15 33.98
N GLU A 307 3.56 13.77 34.61
CA GLU A 307 3.43 13.80 36.08
C GLU A 307 3.29 12.39 36.68
N GLN A 308 2.49 11.53 36.05
CA GLN A 308 2.37 10.13 36.47
C GLN A 308 3.67 9.37 36.30
N TYR A 309 4.42 9.63 35.23
CA TYR A 309 5.70 9.00 34.96
C TYR A 309 6.79 9.49 35.93
N THR A 310 6.82 10.77 36.27
CA THR A 310 7.75 11.31 37.29
C THR A 310 7.43 10.73 38.67
N ALA A 311 6.15 10.69 39.06
CA ALA A 311 5.74 10.06 40.32
C ALA A 311 6.11 8.57 40.36
N TYR A 312 5.98 7.85 39.24
CA TYR A 312 6.43 6.46 39.12
C TYR A 312 7.95 6.32 39.29
N LEU A 313 8.73 7.22 38.68
CA LEU A 313 10.19 7.21 38.81
C LEU A 313 10.63 7.50 40.25
N GLU A 314 10.00 8.46 40.93
CA GLU A 314 10.23 8.79 42.33
C GLU A 314 9.91 7.60 43.23
N ALA A 315 8.72 7.00 43.10
CA ALA A 315 8.35 5.81 43.86
C ALA A 315 9.31 4.62 43.65
N ARG A 316 9.84 4.48 42.43
CA ARG A 316 10.84 3.46 42.10
C ARG A 316 12.21 3.76 42.71
N GLN A 317 12.62 5.03 42.73
CA GLN A 317 13.84 5.47 43.41
C GLN A 317 13.71 5.22 44.93
N ASP A 318 12.60 5.60 45.54
CA ASP A 318 12.33 5.35 46.96
C ASP A 318 12.36 3.86 47.32
N LEU A 319 11.81 3.00 46.45
CA LEU A 319 11.87 1.55 46.62
C LEU A 319 13.33 1.05 46.55
N LEU A 320 14.10 1.51 45.56
CA LEU A 320 15.51 1.15 45.43
C LEU A 320 16.34 1.67 46.60
N ASP A 321 16.02 2.85 47.14
CA ASP A 321 16.65 3.41 48.33
C ASP A 321 16.28 2.62 49.59
N ALA A 322 15.02 2.22 49.74
CA ALA A 322 14.60 1.34 50.83
C ALA A 322 15.27 -0.03 50.73
N ALA A 323 15.35 -0.61 49.53
CA ALA A 323 16.02 -1.88 49.27
C ALA A 323 17.53 -1.79 49.49
N SER A 324 18.18 -0.69 49.08
CA SER A 324 19.60 -0.47 49.31
C SER A 324 19.90 -0.29 50.80
N ARG A 325 19.06 0.45 51.54
CA ARG A 325 19.14 0.56 53.01
C ARG A 325 18.93 -0.79 53.70
N ALA A 326 18.01 -1.61 53.23
CA ALA A 326 17.78 -2.96 53.75
C ALA A 326 18.92 -3.94 53.43
N CYS A 327 19.65 -3.71 52.34
CA CYS A 327 20.80 -4.51 51.92
C CYS A 327 22.15 -3.97 52.44
N GLN A 328 22.18 -2.88 53.20
CA GLN A 328 23.41 -2.42 53.84
C GLN A 328 23.80 -3.41 54.97
N PRO A 329 25.06 -3.89 54.99
CA PRO A 329 25.51 -4.82 56.00
C PRO A 329 25.54 -4.12 57.36
N VAL A 330 24.61 -4.50 58.23
CA VAL A 330 24.57 -4.08 59.63
C VAL A 330 25.83 -4.59 60.32
N THR A 331 26.83 -3.72 60.47
CA THR A 331 27.95 -3.94 61.39
C THR A 331 27.44 -3.76 62.82
N VAL A 332 26.85 -4.82 63.38
CA VAL A 332 26.56 -4.89 64.81
C VAL A 332 27.40 -6.01 65.40
N THR A 333 28.33 -5.56 66.24
CA THR A 333 29.06 -6.31 67.27
C THR A 333 28.15 -7.32 67.95
N ARG A 334 28.46 -8.60 67.74
CA ARG A 334 27.76 -9.74 68.32
C ARG A 334 28.08 -9.86 69.80
N GLU A 335 27.32 -9.17 70.65
CA GLU A 335 27.10 -9.68 72.01
C GLU A 335 26.27 -10.96 71.93
N ARG A 336 26.76 -11.99 72.61
CA ARG A 336 26.28 -13.36 72.59
C ARG A 336 25.26 -13.55 73.71
N PRO A 337 24.00 -13.90 73.42
CA PRO A 337 23.16 -14.55 74.42
C PRO A 337 23.42 -16.05 74.40
N LEU A 338 23.81 -16.60 75.55
CA LEU A 338 23.56 -18.01 75.87
C LEU A 338 22.05 -18.25 75.90
N ARG A 339 21.59 -19.36 75.31
CA ARG A 339 20.49 -20.24 75.79
C ARG A 339 20.35 -21.42 74.82
N THR A 340 20.99 -22.54 75.15
CA THR A 340 20.39 -23.77 75.69
C THR A 340 19.48 -24.49 74.68
N ALA A 341 20.03 -25.56 74.12
CA ALA A 341 19.29 -26.59 73.41
C ALA A 341 18.32 -27.31 74.38
N PRO A 342 17.10 -27.64 73.94
CA PRO A 342 16.40 -28.80 74.44
C PRO A 342 16.72 -29.98 73.52
N ARG A 343 17.32 -30.99 74.14
CA ARG A 343 17.38 -32.36 73.67
C ARG A 343 15.97 -32.95 73.81
N SER A 344 15.36 -33.35 72.71
CA SER A 344 14.20 -34.27 72.69
C SER A 344 14.39 -35.13 71.45
N GLU A 345 14.93 -36.33 71.62
CA GLU A 345 14.13 -37.55 71.75
C GLU A 345 13.21 -37.72 70.54
N THR A 346 13.69 -38.61 69.67
CA THR A 346 12.94 -39.29 68.62
C THR A 346 11.65 -39.87 69.19
N VAL A 347 10.54 -39.19 68.92
CA VAL A 347 9.23 -39.83 68.81
C VAL A 347 8.87 -39.75 67.35
N SER A 348 8.78 -40.92 66.70
CA SER A 348 8.11 -41.10 65.42
C SER A 348 6.66 -40.63 65.54
N ALA A 349 6.42 -39.35 65.28
CA ALA A 349 5.11 -38.90 64.84
C ALA A 349 5.09 -39.12 63.33
N SER A 350 4.38 -40.17 62.91
CA SER A 350 3.90 -40.33 61.54
C SER A 350 3.15 -39.06 61.17
N THR A 351 3.80 -38.13 60.46
CA THR A 351 3.15 -37.03 59.80
C THR A 351 2.06 -37.62 58.91
N PRO A 352 0.80 -37.18 58.99
CA PRO A 352 -0.20 -37.60 58.02
C PRO A 352 0.35 -37.25 56.64
N GLY A 353 0.42 -38.23 55.73
CA GLY A 353 0.70 -37.92 54.34
C GLY A 353 -0.25 -36.81 53.88
N PRO A 354 0.22 -35.85 53.07
CA PRO A 354 -0.61 -34.73 52.65
C PRO A 354 -1.94 -35.29 52.13
N ASP A 355 -3.04 -34.73 52.61
CA ASP A 355 -4.37 -35.21 52.28
C ASP A 355 -4.47 -35.22 50.74
N PRO A 356 -4.74 -36.37 50.10
CA PRO A 356 -4.77 -36.46 48.64
C PRO A 356 -5.72 -35.43 48.01
N LEU A 357 -6.72 -34.95 48.75
CA LEU A 357 -7.62 -33.88 48.34
C LEU A 357 -6.94 -32.50 48.30
N GLU A 358 -6.04 -32.17 49.23
CA GLU A 358 -5.25 -30.93 49.21
C GLU A 358 -4.19 -30.92 48.11
N VAL A 359 -3.61 -32.09 47.79
CA VAL A 359 -2.68 -32.23 46.66
C VAL A 359 -3.45 -32.05 45.35
N LEU A 360 -4.65 -32.61 45.24
CA LEU A 360 -5.50 -32.44 44.07
C LEU A 360 -5.94 -30.98 43.90
N SER A 361 -6.36 -30.28 44.96
CA SER A 361 -6.74 -28.86 44.87
C SER A 361 -5.56 -27.96 44.47
N LEU A 362 -4.37 -28.18 45.02
CA LEU A 362 -3.17 -27.44 44.59
C LEU A 362 -2.85 -27.69 43.10
N THR A 363 -3.04 -28.92 42.62
CA THR A 363 -2.81 -29.23 41.20
C THR A 363 -3.84 -28.57 40.29
N THR A 364 -5.14 -28.56 40.66
CA THR A 364 -6.19 -27.95 39.85
C THR A 364 -6.16 -26.44 39.88
N ASP A 365 -5.88 -25.84 41.05
CA ASP A 365 -6.07 -24.41 41.27
C ASP A 365 -4.80 -23.60 40.99
N ALA A 366 -3.61 -24.20 41.16
CA ALA A 366 -2.34 -23.50 40.93
C ALA A 366 -1.55 -24.06 39.73
N LEU A 367 -1.27 -25.36 39.70
CA LEU A 367 -0.37 -25.94 38.70
C LEU A 367 -0.99 -26.00 37.30
N LEU A 368 -2.26 -26.36 37.19
CA LEU A 368 -2.96 -26.46 35.91
C LEU A 368 -3.10 -25.09 35.21
N PRO A 369 -3.57 -24.00 35.86
CA PRO A 369 -3.59 -22.68 35.24
C PRO A 369 -2.18 -22.14 34.94
N LEU A 370 -1.18 -22.41 35.80
CA LEU A 370 0.21 -22.05 35.51
C LEU A 370 0.76 -22.77 34.27
N SER A 371 0.45 -24.06 34.10
CA SER A 371 0.84 -24.80 32.90
C SER A 371 0.16 -24.27 31.63
N LYS A 372 -1.10 -23.82 31.75
CA LYS A 372 -1.85 -23.18 30.66
C LYS A 372 -1.25 -21.83 30.29
N SER A 373 -0.92 -20.99 31.27
CA SER A 373 -0.28 -19.68 31.02
C SER A 373 1.12 -19.85 30.44
N GLN A 374 1.91 -20.82 30.90
CA GLN A 374 3.21 -21.14 30.33
C GLN A 374 3.09 -21.60 28.87
N ARG A 375 2.11 -22.45 28.53
CA ARG A 375 1.84 -22.82 27.13
C ARG A 375 1.42 -21.62 26.29
N ALA A 376 0.54 -20.76 26.81
CA ALA A 376 0.11 -19.56 26.11
C ALA A 376 1.29 -18.62 25.83
N LEU A 377 2.16 -18.39 26.82
CA LEU A 377 3.38 -17.60 26.67
C LEU A 377 4.38 -18.23 25.69
N ALA A 378 4.55 -19.56 25.73
CA ALA A 378 5.40 -20.26 24.78
C ALA A 378 4.88 -20.12 23.34
N LEU A 379 3.56 -20.22 23.14
CA LEU A 379 2.92 -19.98 21.84
C LEU A 379 3.12 -18.54 21.39
N GLN A 380 2.86 -17.55 22.24
CA GLN A 380 3.10 -16.14 21.94
C GLN A 380 4.57 -15.87 21.58
N ARG A 381 5.52 -16.42 22.35
CA ARG A 381 6.95 -16.32 22.05
C ARG A 381 7.29 -16.90 20.69
N SER A 382 6.77 -18.09 20.36
CA SER A 382 7.01 -18.72 19.05
C SER A 382 6.39 -17.91 17.91
N TYR A 383 5.21 -17.33 18.12
CA TYR A 383 4.54 -16.46 17.15
C TYR A 383 5.34 -15.18 16.90
N MET A 384 5.75 -14.48 17.96
CA MET A 384 6.56 -13.26 17.85
C MET A 384 7.93 -13.55 17.24
N ALA A 385 8.58 -14.66 17.61
CA ALA A 385 9.85 -15.07 17.00
C ALA A 385 9.67 -15.37 15.51
N GLY A 386 8.57 -16.01 15.11
CA GLY A 386 8.23 -16.25 13.71
C GLY A 386 7.95 -14.96 12.94
N LEU A 387 7.25 -14.00 13.55
CA LEU A 387 7.00 -12.69 12.95
C LEU A 387 8.31 -11.91 12.77
N LEU A 388 9.16 -11.85 13.80
CA LEU A 388 10.47 -11.21 13.73
C LEU A 388 11.39 -11.85 12.68
N ALA A 389 11.36 -13.18 12.53
CA ALA A 389 12.13 -13.88 11.51
C ALA A 389 11.64 -13.54 10.09
N LYS A 390 10.31 -13.46 9.89
CA LYS A 390 9.72 -13.03 8.60
C LYS A 390 10.12 -11.61 8.26
N GLU A 391 9.95 -10.67 9.20
CA GLU A 391 10.35 -9.29 9.03
C GLU A 391 11.85 -9.17 8.72
N ARG A 392 12.70 -9.88 9.47
CA ARG A 392 14.15 -9.90 9.22
C ARG A 392 14.49 -10.43 7.82
N SER A 393 13.83 -11.48 7.36
CA SER A 393 14.06 -12.01 6.01
C SER A 393 13.56 -11.05 4.91
N SER A 394 12.44 -10.35 5.17
CA SER A 394 11.88 -9.35 4.28
C SER A 394 12.81 -8.15 4.15
N THR A 395 13.28 -7.61 5.27
CA THR A 395 14.23 -6.48 5.29
C THR A 395 15.56 -6.84 4.66
N LEU A 396 16.09 -8.05 4.89
CA LEU A 396 17.28 -8.53 4.20
C LEU A 396 17.07 -8.62 2.69
N CYS A 397 15.94 -9.15 2.23
CA CYS A 397 15.63 -9.21 0.79
C CYS A 397 15.58 -7.82 0.15
N VAL A 398 14.95 -6.85 0.82
CA VAL A 398 14.87 -5.47 0.35
C VAL A 398 16.26 -4.84 0.33
N LEU A 399 17.06 -5.02 1.38
CA LEU A 399 18.42 -4.46 1.44
C LEU A 399 19.37 -5.08 0.41
N HIS A 400 19.28 -6.39 0.14
CA HIS A 400 20.02 -7.03 -0.94
C HIS A 400 19.62 -6.48 -2.31
N ARG A 401 18.32 -6.29 -2.55
CA ARG A 401 17.85 -5.65 -3.78
C ARG A 401 18.36 -4.21 -3.91
N LEU A 402 18.31 -3.43 -2.83
CA LEU A 402 18.87 -2.08 -2.81
C LEU A 402 20.38 -2.10 -3.04
N CYS A 403 21.09 -3.10 -2.51
CA CYS A 403 22.52 -3.29 -2.77
C CYS A 403 22.78 -3.50 -4.27
N ASP A 404 22.02 -4.37 -4.93
CA ASP A 404 22.14 -4.66 -6.36
C ASP A 404 21.78 -3.44 -7.24
N GLU A 405 20.81 -2.62 -6.82
CA GLU A 405 20.42 -1.38 -7.50
C GLU A 405 21.41 -0.23 -7.23
N SER A 406 22.22 -0.33 -6.18
CA SER A 406 23.16 0.72 -5.79
C SER A 406 24.53 0.56 -6.44
N HIS A 407 25.00 1.64 -7.05
CA HIS A 407 26.40 1.68 -7.54
C HIS A 407 27.38 2.13 -6.45
N LEU A 408 26.87 2.58 -5.30
CA LEU A 408 27.64 3.17 -4.21
C LEU A 408 28.46 2.12 -3.42
N LEU A 409 27.92 0.92 -3.21
CA LEU A 409 28.64 -0.14 -2.49
C LEU A 409 29.84 -0.72 -3.28
N PRO A 410 29.72 -1.00 -4.60
CA PRO A 410 30.86 -1.40 -5.42
C PRO A 410 31.95 -0.32 -5.54
N GLU A 411 31.56 0.95 -5.60
CA GLU A 411 32.50 2.08 -5.69
C GLU A 411 33.26 2.32 -4.38
N TYR A 412 32.60 2.11 -3.23
CA TYR A 412 33.18 2.32 -1.91
C TYR A 412 33.06 1.06 -1.02
N PRO A 413 33.80 -0.02 -1.35
CA PRO A 413 33.76 -1.24 -0.56
C PRO A 413 34.33 -0.98 0.84
N MET A 414 33.62 -1.47 1.88
CA MET A 414 34.16 -1.40 3.23
C MET A 414 35.46 -2.22 3.29
N PRO A 415 36.58 -1.65 3.78
CA PRO A 415 37.79 -2.44 3.99
C PRO A 415 37.46 -3.55 4.99
N ALA A 416 37.51 -4.80 4.52
CA ALA A 416 37.26 -5.96 5.34
C ALA A 416 38.15 -5.88 6.58
N LYS A 417 37.54 -5.95 7.78
CA LYS A 417 38.30 -6.08 9.02
C LYS A 417 39.29 -7.23 8.82
N PRO A 418 40.60 -7.03 9.03
CA PRO A 418 41.53 -8.14 8.95
C PRO A 418 41.09 -9.15 10.00
N SER A 419 40.51 -10.25 9.52
CA SER A 419 40.30 -11.45 10.31
C SER A 419 41.69 -11.83 10.81
N ARG A 420 41.95 -11.59 12.09
CA ARG A 420 43.19 -12.01 12.74
C ARG A 420 43.16 -13.52 12.88
N SER A 421 43.30 -14.20 11.76
CA SER A 421 43.35 -15.64 11.63
C SER A 421 44.77 -16.05 11.29
N LYS A 422 45.52 -16.37 12.36
CA LYS A 422 46.53 -17.43 12.42
C LYS A 422 47.72 -17.32 11.45
N PHE A 423 48.67 -16.45 11.79
CA PHE A 423 50.09 -16.82 11.77
C PHE A 423 50.77 -16.19 12.98
N ALA A 424 50.83 -16.96 14.06
CA ALA A 424 51.70 -16.68 15.18
C ALA A 424 52.95 -17.56 15.05
N SER A 425 54.11 -16.93 14.99
CA SER A 425 55.36 -17.53 15.46
C SER A 425 56.19 -16.42 16.10
N GLY A 426 56.02 -16.31 17.42
CA GLY A 426 56.77 -15.42 18.31
C GLY A 426 56.25 -15.60 19.74
N PRO A 427 57.03 -16.16 20.68
CA PRO A 427 56.55 -16.46 22.02
C PRO A 427 56.68 -15.24 22.95
N LEU A 428 55.91 -15.30 24.03
CA LEU A 428 55.98 -14.49 25.26
C LEU A 428 55.13 -13.20 25.31
N ALA A 429 53.88 -13.37 25.75
CA ALA A 429 53.31 -12.57 26.85
C ALA A 429 52.05 -13.28 27.38
N SER A 430 52.13 -13.73 28.62
CA SER A 430 51.03 -14.28 29.41
C SER A 430 50.45 -13.15 30.27
N GLY A 431 49.12 -12.97 30.26
CA GLY A 431 48.42 -12.08 31.19
C GLY A 431 47.13 -11.50 30.62
N LEU A 432 45.99 -11.93 31.17
CA LEU A 432 44.60 -11.57 30.82
C LEU A 432 44.09 -12.07 29.45
N VAL A 433 43.74 -13.35 29.44
CA VAL A 433 42.67 -13.88 28.58
C VAL A 433 41.35 -13.29 29.10
N SER A 434 40.93 -12.16 28.54
CA SER A 434 39.50 -11.90 28.39
C SER A 434 38.98 -12.95 27.42
N GLN A 435 38.21 -13.91 27.93
CA GLN A 435 37.43 -14.80 27.07
C GLN A 435 36.67 -13.92 26.05
N PRO A 436 36.77 -14.19 24.74
CA PRO A 436 35.86 -13.58 23.80
C PRO A 436 34.48 -14.09 24.16
N VAL A 437 33.65 -13.21 24.75
CA VAL A 437 32.20 -13.39 24.76
C VAL A 437 31.82 -13.71 23.32
N ASP A 438 31.22 -14.87 23.14
CA ASP A 438 30.70 -15.35 21.87
C ASP A 438 30.09 -14.17 21.11
N THR A 439 30.75 -13.79 20.02
CA THR A 439 30.14 -12.86 19.08
C THR A 439 28.93 -13.60 18.56
N THR A 440 27.75 -13.23 19.07
CA THR A 440 26.50 -13.51 18.38
C THR A 440 26.75 -13.15 16.92
N PRO A 441 26.36 -14.00 15.94
CA PRO A 441 26.54 -13.67 14.54
C PRO A 441 25.93 -12.29 14.36
N SER A 442 26.75 -11.30 14.02
CA SER A 442 26.28 -9.94 13.83
C SER A 442 25.13 -10.03 12.88
N ASP A 443 24.01 -9.40 13.24
CA ASP A 443 22.84 -9.43 12.38
C ASP A 443 23.27 -8.93 10.99
N GLU A 444 23.10 -9.76 9.96
CA GLU A 444 23.47 -9.47 8.58
C GLU A 444 22.92 -8.11 8.13
N VAL A 445 21.72 -7.74 8.62
CA VAL A 445 21.10 -6.42 8.43
C VAL A 445 22.02 -5.31 8.93
N VAL A 446 22.59 -5.49 10.11
CA VAL A 446 23.50 -4.52 10.75
C VAL A 446 24.84 -4.46 10.03
N GLU A 447 25.34 -5.57 9.49
CA GLU A 447 26.56 -5.57 8.67
C GLU A 447 26.36 -4.80 7.36
N MET A 448 25.26 -5.05 6.68
CA MET A 448 24.91 -4.35 5.44
C MET A 448 24.65 -2.85 5.70
N ALA A 449 23.94 -2.50 6.78
CA ALA A 449 23.75 -1.11 7.17
C ALA A 449 25.07 -0.38 7.47
N LYS A 450 26.06 -1.07 8.07
CA LYS A 450 27.41 -0.52 8.27
C LYS A 450 28.15 -0.31 6.96
N ALA A 451 28.00 -1.21 5.99
CA ALA A 451 28.61 -1.05 4.66
C ALA A 451 28.05 0.18 3.94
N TRP A 452 26.73 0.36 4.00
CA TRP A 452 26.05 1.52 3.45
C TRP A 452 26.44 2.85 4.11
N SER A 453 26.53 2.88 5.45
CA SER A 453 26.93 4.10 6.14
C SER A 453 28.39 4.48 5.85
N PHE A 454 29.27 3.49 5.74
CA PHE A 454 30.65 3.70 5.33
C PHE A 454 30.74 4.23 3.89
N ALA A 455 30.08 3.55 2.94
CA ALA A 455 30.09 3.94 1.54
C ALA A 455 29.50 5.33 1.31
N SER A 456 28.42 5.67 2.03
CA SER A 456 27.81 7.01 1.98
C SER A 456 28.75 8.08 2.53
N GLY A 457 29.43 7.79 3.64
CA GLY A 457 30.46 8.68 4.20
C GLY A 457 31.63 8.89 3.24
N ALA A 458 32.12 7.82 2.61
CA ALA A 458 33.22 7.87 1.66
C ALA A 458 32.85 8.64 0.38
N ALA A 459 31.66 8.40 -0.19
CA ALA A 459 31.15 9.15 -1.33
C ALA A 459 31.00 10.64 -1.00
N SER A 460 30.41 10.96 0.15
CA SER A 460 30.26 12.34 0.61
C SER A 460 31.61 13.03 0.79
N GLN A 461 32.63 12.32 1.27
CA GLN A 461 33.98 12.87 1.38
C GLN A 461 34.62 13.10 0.01
N GLN A 462 34.51 12.15 -0.91
CA GLN A 462 35.04 12.29 -2.27
C GLN A 462 34.39 13.45 -3.02
N GLU A 463 33.08 13.66 -2.87
CA GLU A 463 32.39 14.81 -3.46
C GLU A 463 32.90 16.14 -2.88
N ARG A 464 33.09 16.21 -1.56
CA ARG A 464 33.68 17.41 -0.92
C ARG A 464 35.07 17.70 -1.46
N ASP A 465 35.93 16.67 -1.54
CA ASP A 465 37.29 16.81 -2.04
C ASP A 465 37.30 17.24 -3.52
N TYR A 466 36.40 16.68 -4.35
CA TYR A 466 36.23 17.07 -5.75
C TYR A 466 35.78 18.53 -5.90
N VAL A 467 34.79 18.96 -5.13
CA VAL A 467 34.32 20.36 -5.14
C VAL A 467 35.43 21.30 -4.68
N GLN A 468 36.17 20.94 -3.63
CA GLN A 468 37.30 21.72 -3.15
C GLN A 468 38.39 21.86 -4.22
N GLN A 469 38.74 20.79 -4.92
CA GLN A 469 39.70 20.82 -6.04
C GLN A 469 39.19 21.71 -7.18
N ARG A 470 37.90 21.65 -7.52
CA ARG A 470 37.31 22.53 -8.54
C ARG A 470 37.32 24.00 -8.11
N LEU A 471 37.08 24.26 -6.83
CA LEU A 471 37.14 25.61 -6.27
C LEU A 471 38.57 26.16 -6.28
N THR A 472 39.58 25.37 -5.94
CA THR A 472 40.99 25.80 -5.99
C THR A 472 41.42 26.09 -7.42
N LEU A 473 41.07 25.23 -8.39
CA LEU A 473 41.34 25.46 -9.81
C LEU A 473 40.62 26.72 -10.33
N GLY A 474 39.34 26.90 -9.98
CA GLY A 474 38.59 28.10 -10.33
C GLY A 474 39.21 29.37 -9.76
N ASN A 475 39.69 29.32 -8.51
CA ASN A 475 40.39 30.42 -7.87
C ASN A 475 41.76 30.72 -8.50
N GLU A 476 42.49 29.70 -8.95
CA GLU A 476 43.73 29.85 -9.70
C GLU A 476 43.49 30.55 -11.04
N VAL A 477 42.54 30.03 -11.82
CA VAL A 477 42.16 30.63 -13.11
C VAL A 477 41.67 32.07 -12.93
N ALA A 478 40.86 32.35 -11.90
CA ALA A 478 40.40 33.71 -11.59
C ALA A 478 41.56 34.63 -11.17
N ARG A 479 42.53 34.12 -10.39
CA ARG A 479 43.74 34.87 -10.03
C ARG A 479 44.59 35.16 -11.27
N ASP A 480 44.75 34.21 -12.17
CA ASP A 480 45.54 34.39 -13.38
C ASP A 480 44.85 35.33 -14.38
N ALA A 481 43.53 35.25 -14.53
CA ALA A 481 42.75 36.22 -15.29
C ALA A 481 42.88 37.64 -14.71
N ARG A 482 42.83 37.81 -13.38
CA ARG A 482 43.07 39.11 -12.73
C ARG A 482 44.48 39.64 -12.96
N LYS A 483 45.50 38.77 -12.96
CA LYS A 483 46.89 39.17 -13.29
C LYS A 483 46.98 39.61 -14.76
N LEU A 484 46.45 38.81 -15.68
CA LEU A 484 46.45 39.15 -17.11
C LEU A 484 45.73 40.47 -17.40
N LEU A 485 44.58 40.70 -16.76
CA LEU A 485 43.89 41.99 -16.86
C LEU A 485 44.79 43.11 -16.35
N ARG A 486 45.38 42.97 -15.15
CA ARG A 486 46.31 43.98 -14.61
C ARG A 486 47.48 44.24 -15.55
N ASP A 487 48.05 43.22 -16.17
CA ASP A 487 49.13 43.35 -17.15
C ASP A 487 48.64 44.13 -18.39
N VAL A 488 47.45 43.83 -18.91
CA VAL A 488 46.83 44.57 -20.02
C VAL A 488 46.59 46.05 -19.65
N TYR A 489 46.04 46.33 -18.47
CA TYR A 489 45.85 47.69 -17.97
C TYR A 489 47.18 48.43 -17.83
N SER A 490 48.24 47.75 -17.36
CA SER A 490 49.58 48.33 -17.27
C SER A 490 50.18 48.66 -18.65
N MET A 491 49.97 47.80 -19.65
CA MET A 491 50.39 48.06 -21.04
C MET A 491 49.64 49.25 -21.64
N LEU A 492 48.36 49.39 -21.32
CA LEU A 492 47.53 50.54 -21.71
C LEU A 492 47.81 51.81 -20.89
N LYS A 493 48.70 51.77 -19.89
CA LYS A 493 48.98 52.86 -18.93
C LYS A 493 47.72 53.43 -18.29
N GLN A 494 46.73 52.58 -18.03
CA GLN A 494 45.54 52.95 -17.28
C GLN A 494 45.71 52.46 -15.84
N ASP A 495 45.56 53.38 -14.87
CA ASP A 495 45.68 53.03 -13.45
C ASP A 495 44.51 52.12 -13.04
N TRP A 496 44.84 50.89 -12.63
CA TRP A 496 43.91 49.98 -11.98
C TRP A 496 43.61 50.53 -10.58
N GLU A 497 42.70 51.51 -10.47
CA GLU A 497 42.17 51.88 -9.17
C GLU A 497 41.40 50.69 -8.60
N GLN A 498 41.82 50.27 -7.41
CA GLN A 498 41.09 49.30 -6.61
C GLN A 498 39.69 49.86 -6.35
N GLY A 499 38.66 49.20 -6.87
CA GLY A 499 37.28 49.44 -6.45
C GLY A 499 37.17 49.37 -4.92
N PRO A 500 36.23 50.13 -4.33
CA PRO A 500 36.29 50.55 -2.95
C PRO A 500 36.33 49.34 -2.02
N HIS A 501 37.15 49.50 -0.98
CA HIS A 501 37.18 48.70 0.25
C HIS A 501 35.76 48.26 0.61
N GLU A 502 35.49 46.94 0.56
CA GLU A 502 34.27 46.39 1.13
C GLU A 502 34.36 46.57 2.65
N ASP A 503 33.64 47.57 3.15
CA ASP A 503 33.27 47.64 4.55
C ASP A 503 32.39 46.43 4.87
N ASP A 504 32.98 45.58 5.69
CA ASP A 504 32.41 44.54 6.51
C ASP A 504 31.12 45.05 7.18
N ASN A 505 29.94 44.65 6.68
CA ASN A 505 28.68 44.45 7.41
C ASN A 505 27.46 44.46 6.46
N SER A 506 26.95 43.29 6.07
CA SER A 506 25.50 43.05 6.10
C SER A 506 25.13 41.60 5.85
N LYS A 507 24.22 41.17 6.71
CA LYS A 507 23.59 39.85 6.77
C LYS A 507 22.67 39.64 5.56
N GLY A 508 22.78 38.45 4.97
CA GLY A 508 21.62 37.60 4.67
C GLY A 508 20.81 37.87 3.40
N ILE A 509 20.25 36.75 2.93
CA ILE A 509 19.04 36.60 2.10
C ILE A 509 19.27 36.57 0.58
N SER A 510 19.43 35.33 0.12
CA SER A 510 18.59 34.61 -0.86
C SER A 510 18.42 35.09 -2.30
N ARG A 511 18.26 34.04 -3.12
CA ARG A 511 17.89 33.96 -4.53
C ARG A 511 16.66 34.80 -4.86
N GLU A 512 16.59 35.17 -6.15
CA GLU A 512 15.38 35.43 -6.96
C GLU A 512 15.24 36.87 -7.49
N SER A 513 15.63 37.09 -8.76
CA SER A 513 14.86 37.90 -9.71
C SER A 513 15.51 37.90 -11.09
N VAL A 514 14.93 37.11 -11.99
CA VAL A 514 15.00 37.33 -13.43
C VAL A 514 13.75 38.13 -13.79
N ARG A 515 13.89 39.44 -14.02
CA ARG A 515 13.16 40.23 -15.05
C ARG A 515 13.34 41.72 -14.85
N GLY A 516 13.68 42.37 -15.97
CA GLY A 516 13.31 43.74 -16.26
C GLY A 516 14.27 44.79 -15.72
N LEU A 517 14.95 45.49 -16.63
CA LEU A 517 14.71 46.91 -16.86
C LEU A 517 15.48 47.37 -18.09
N CYS A 518 14.74 47.90 -19.05
CA CYS A 518 15.24 48.84 -20.04
C CYS A 518 15.29 50.19 -19.32
N GLY A 519 16.48 50.76 -19.15
CA GLY A 519 16.70 52.03 -18.48
C GLY A 519 17.91 52.72 -19.07
N THR A 520 17.65 53.68 -19.95
CA THR A 520 18.64 54.62 -20.51
C THR A 520 19.22 55.50 -19.41
N ALA A 521 20.53 55.47 -19.23
CA ALA A 521 21.28 56.51 -18.52
C ALA A 521 22.50 56.88 -19.38
N HIS A 522 22.52 58.13 -19.83
CA HIS A 522 23.64 58.75 -20.53
C HIS A 522 24.72 59.16 -19.54
N HIS A 523 25.97 58.83 -19.92
CA HIS A 523 27.27 59.41 -19.56
C HIS A 523 27.51 59.99 -18.16
N ASP A 524 28.39 59.31 -17.41
CA ASP A 524 29.58 59.95 -16.85
C ASP A 524 30.74 58.94 -16.81
N GLY A 525 31.91 59.36 -17.29
CA GLY A 525 33.22 58.71 -17.09
C GLY A 525 33.39 57.29 -17.64
N SER A 526 33.67 57.15 -18.94
CA SER A 526 34.09 55.88 -19.55
C SER A 526 35.47 55.45 -19.05
N HIS A 527 35.53 54.81 -17.87
CA HIS A 527 36.65 53.98 -17.43
C HIS A 527 36.34 52.51 -17.74
N GLY A 528 36.23 52.21 -19.03
CA GLY A 528 36.16 50.84 -19.53
C GLY A 528 37.47 50.47 -20.22
N PRO A 529 37.84 49.19 -20.30
CA PRO A 529 39.10 48.73 -20.92
C PRO A 529 39.28 49.10 -22.41
N TRP A 530 38.29 49.77 -23.01
CA TRP A 530 38.23 50.16 -24.41
C TRP A 530 38.17 51.68 -24.62
N SER A 531 38.12 52.49 -23.55
CA SER A 531 37.96 53.95 -23.67
C SER A 531 39.22 54.70 -24.08
N GLY A 532 40.38 54.02 -24.15
CA GLY A 532 41.63 54.58 -24.65
C GLY A 532 41.92 54.30 -26.13
N LEU A 533 41.02 53.59 -26.84
CA LEU A 533 41.21 53.22 -28.24
C LEU A 533 40.49 54.17 -29.20
N ASP A 534 40.65 55.49 -28.98
CA ASP A 534 40.27 56.47 -29.99
C ASP A 534 41.38 56.51 -31.05
N GLY A 535 41.09 55.91 -32.21
CA GLY A 535 41.99 55.80 -33.34
C GLY A 535 42.29 57.15 -34.01
N SER A 536 43.12 57.98 -33.37
CA SER A 536 43.90 59.00 -34.07
C SER A 536 45.33 58.49 -34.28
N VAL A 537 45.73 58.45 -35.56
CA VAL A 537 47.08 58.14 -36.08
C VAL A 537 48.19 58.84 -35.30
#